data_AF-A0A944K6P8-F1
#
_entry.id   AF-A0A944K6P8-F1
#
_cell.length_a   1.000
_cell.length_b   1.000
_cell.length_c   1.000
_cell.angle_alpha   90.00
_cell.angle_beta   90.00
_cell.angle_gamma   90.00
#
_symmetry.space_group_name_H-M   'P 1'
#
loop_
_entity.id
_entity.type
_entity.pdbx_description
1 polymer ?
#
loop_
_entity_poly.entity_id
_entity_poly.type
_entity_poly.pdbx_seq_one_letter_code
_entity_poly.pdbx_strand_id
1 'polypeptide(L)'
;MRPPPRARGTRRRPVGRPGTPSGHEPRAHTRRPPGRTRPQPATSPRGTPRRPRDTPVLPRTGPARALRGRIGAGFSPVPHRYRLYLSAGCPGSLRVAAALAEPGLANSVPATVLGPDTAAPGHTALRLAHEGAGHHVDGDLTAPALVDTWSGRVVSHHTPDILDDLRFLGAHPAFRAGS
;
A
#
# COMPACT_ATOMS: atom_id res chain seq x y z
N MET A 1 -15.99 -47.06 -24.94
CA MET A 1 -14.63 -46.78 -24.42
C MET A 1 -14.68 -46.73 -22.90
N ARG A 2 -13.81 -47.48 -22.21
CA ARG A 2 -13.78 -47.67 -20.75
C ARG A 2 -13.12 -46.48 -20.02
N PRO A 3 -13.57 -46.11 -18.80
CA PRO A 3 -12.85 -45.19 -17.93
C PRO A 3 -11.66 -45.86 -17.21
N PRO A 4 -10.59 -45.13 -16.86
CA PRO A 4 -9.48 -45.67 -16.06
C PRO A 4 -9.83 -45.77 -14.56
N PRO A 5 -9.23 -46.72 -13.82
CA PRO A 5 -9.58 -47.03 -12.43
C PRO A 5 -8.98 -46.05 -11.41
N ARG A 6 -9.76 -45.81 -10.34
CA ARG A 6 -9.39 -45.05 -9.14
C ARG A 6 -8.38 -45.83 -8.29
N ALA A 7 -7.24 -45.21 -7.97
CA ALA A 7 -6.30 -45.72 -6.98
C ALA A 7 -6.61 -45.17 -5.57
N ARG A 8 -6.89 -46.08 -4.64
CA ARG A 8 -6.98 -45.87 -3.19
C ARG A 8 -5.57 -45.67 -2.61
N GLY A 9 -5.35 -44.57 -1.91
CA GLY A 9 -4.17 -44.35 -1.07
C GLY A 9 -4.58 -44.15 0.38
N THR A 10 -4.54 -45.23 1.18
CA THR A 10 -4.60 -45.21 2.64
C THR A 10 -3.17 -45.07 3.19
N ARG A 11 -2.95 -44.15 4.15
CA ARG A 11 -1.93 -44.21 5.23
C ARG A 11 -2.12 -42.97 6.11
N ARG A 12 -2.73 -43.13 7.29
CA ARG A 12 -2.12 -43.42 8.62
C ARG A 12 -1.71 -42.13 9.35
N ARG A 13 -2.50 -41.84 10.39
CA ARG A 13 -2.25 -40.91 11.50
C ARG A 13 -0.97 -41.30 12.25
N PRO A 14 -0.31 -40.34 12.92
CA PRO A 14 0.29 -40.56 14.21
C PRO A 14 -0.54 -39.91 15.32
N VAL A 15 -0.70 -40.68 16.39
CA VAL A 15 -1.18 -40.30 17.72
C VAL A 15 0.05 -39.96 18.56
N GLY A 16 0.03 -38.90 19.36
CA GLY A 16 1.13 -38.58 20.29
C GLY A 16 0.99 -37.24 21.00
N ARG A 17 0.33 -37.27 22.16
CA ARG A 17 0.10 -36.25 23.20
C ARG A 17 1.39 -35.97 24.03
N PRO A 18 1.36 -35.28 25.19
CA PRO A 18 1.23 -33.84 25.48
C PRO A 18 2.43 -33.32 26.31
N GLY A 19 2.49 -32.02 26.65
CA GLY A 19 3.47 -31.56 27.64
C GLY A 19 3.50 -30.05 27.86
N THR A 20 2.63 -29.54 28.73
CA THR A 20 2.93 -28.37 29.59
C THR A 20 3.41 -28.91 30.93
N PRO A 21 4.32 -28.22 31.64
CA PRO A 21 3.80 -27.37 32.71
C PRO A 21 4.58 -26.08 32.98
N SER A 22 3.84 -25.14 33.58
CA SER A 22 4.18 -24.25 34.70
C SER A 22 5.59 -23.67 34.88
N GLY A 23 5.61 -22.35 35.10
CA GLY A 23 6.67 -21.63 35.82
C GLY A 23 6.38 -20.12 35.80
N HIS A 24 5.43 -19.66 36.61
CA HIS A 24 5.68 -18.90 37.84
C HIS A 24 6.27 -17.48 37.63
N GLU A 25 5.41 -16.50 37.92
CA GLU A 25 5.75 -15.10 38.25
C GLU A 25 6.77 -15.05 39.41
N PRO A 26 7.56 -13.96 39.55
CA PRO A 26 7.03 -12.91 40.42
C PRO A 26 7.37 -11.46 40.01
N ARG A 27 6.39 -10.59 40.29
CA ARG A 27 6.53 -9.16 40.60
C ARG A 27 7.76 -8.83 41.45
N ALA A 28 8.40 -7.71 41.11
CA ALA A 28 9.16 -6.91 42.05
C ALA A 28 8.64 -5.46 42.03
N HIS A 29 7.95 -5.13 43.11
CA HIS A 29 7.56 -3.79 43.52
C HIS A 29 8.79 -3.00 43.96
N THR A 30 8.99 -1.76 43.51
CA THR A 30 9.70 -0.77 44.35
C THR A 30 9.30 0.68 44.04
N ARG A 31 8.37 1.17 44.86
CA ARG A 31 8.37 2.45 45.61
C ARG A 31 8.75 3.75 44.88
N ARG A 32 7.75 4.61 44.72
CA ARG A 32 7.85 6.08 44.92
C ARG A 32 8.30 6.40 46.35
N PRO A 33 9.02 7.52 46.55
CA PRO A 33 8.65 8.43 47.63
C PRO A 33 8.53 9.90 47.20
N PRO A 34 7.92 10.75 48.05
CA PRO A 34 7.43 12.07 47.71
C PRO A 34 8.38 13.19 48.16
N GLY A 35 8.45 14.27 47.37
CA GLY A 35 9.10 15.52 47.78
C GLY A 35 8.14 16.69 47.60
N ARG A 36 7.48 17.09 48.68
CA ARG A 36 6.74 18.36 48.79
C ARG A 36 7.74 19.49 48.99
N THR A 37 7.64 20.55 48.19
CA THR A 37 7.94 21.92 48.67
C THR A 37 7.02 22.90 47.95
N ARG A 38 6.28 23.68 48.74
CA ARG A 38 5.46 24.85 48.37
C ARG A 38 6.07 26.04 49.14
N PRO A 39 5.64 27.30 48.93
CA PRO A 39 5.49 28.15 47.74
C PRO A 39 6.51 29.31 47.74
N GLN A 40 6.62 30.07 46.63
CA GLN A 40 6.77 31.53 46.71
C GLN A 40 6.01 32.26 45.57
N PRO A 41 5.48 33.48 45.83
CA PRO A 41 4.60 34.21 44.91
C PRO A 41 5.27 35.37 44.15
N ALA A 42 4.48 35.97 43.25
CA ALA A 42 4.66 37.24 42.52
C ALA A 42 5.68 37.17 41.36
N THR A 43 5.43 37.64 40.14
CA THR A 43 4.43 38.56 39.55
C THR A 43 4.64 38.56 38.02
N SER A 44 3.64 39.01 37.25
CA SER A 44 3.66 39.45 35.83
C SER A 44 2.86 38.56 34.85
N PRO A 45 2.35 39.12 33.73
CA PRO A 45 1.11 39.88 33.70
C PRO A 45 0.08 39.26 32.74
N ARG A 46 -1.18 39.72 32.84
CA ARG A 46 -2.27 39.65 31.84
C ARG A 46 -2.03 38.69 30.66
N GLY A 47 -2.50 37.47 30.82
CA GLY A 47 -2.84 36.61 29.69
C GLY A 47 -3.95 37.28 28.88
N THR A 48 -3.60 37.82 27.71
CA THR A 48 -4.56 38.08 26.65
C THR A 48 -5.26 36.76 26.30
N PRO A 49 -6.59 36.73 26.09
CA PRO A 49 -7.22 35.54 25.57
C PRO A 49 -6.65 35.30 24.17
N ARG A 50 -5.89 34.21 24.02
CA ARG A 50 -5.49 33.68 22.72
C ARG A 50 -6.78 33.36 21.97
N ARG A 51 -7.18 34.29 21.10
CA ARG A 51 -8.18 34.08 20.05
C ARG A 51 -7.83 32.77 19.34
N PRO A 52 -8.77 31.83 19.14
CA PRO A 52 -8.51 30.69 18.27
C PRO A 52 -8.07 31.28 16.93
N ARG A 53 -6.87 30.90 16.49
CA ARG A 53 -6.49 31.12 15.10
C ARG A 53 -7.39 30.18 14.30
N ASP A 54 -8.54 30.69 13.88
CA ASP A 54 -9.14 30.25 12.62
C ASP A 54 -8.16 30.64 11.52
N THR A 55 -7.08 29.86 11.42
CA THR A 55 -6.32 29.79 10.18
C THR A 55 -7.25 29.10 9.22
N PRO A 56 -7.79 29.80 8.20
CA PRO A 56 -8.36 29.08 7.07
C PRO A 56 -7.24 28.17 6.57
N VAL A 57 -7.47 26.86 6.59
CA VAL A 57 -6.66 25.92 5.81
C VAL A 57 -6.90 26.36 4.37
N LEU A 58 -6.01 27.22 3.87
CA LEU A 58 -5.99 27.59 2.48
C LEU A 58 -5.84 26.29 1.69
N PRO A 59 -6.72 26.00 0.71
CA PRO A 59 -6.53 24.86 -0.16
C PRO A 59 -5.13 24.99 -0.75
N ARG A 60 -4.35 23.92 -0.59
CA ARG A 60 -2.98 23.84 -1.11
C ARG A 60 -3.10 23.80 -2.63
N THR A 61 -3.22 24.97 -3.24
CA THR A 61 -3.17 25.16 -4.70
C THR A 61 -1.70 25.19 -5.12
N GLY A 62 -0.98 24.14 -4.73
CA GLY A 62 0.29 23.77 -5.33
C GLY A 62 0.02 22.59 -6.26
N PRO A 63 0.85 22.35 -7.29
CA PRO A 63 0.70 21.15 -8.11
C PRO A 63 0.62 19.93 -7.19
N ALA A 64 -0.40 19.10 -7.37
CA ALA A 64 -0.59 17.90 -6.56
C ALA A 64 0.74 17.13 -6.51
N ARG A 65 1.32 16.99 -5.32
CA ARG A 65 2.64 16.38 -5.17
C ARG A 65 2.55 15.00 -5.79
N ALA A 66 3.43 14.74 -6.74
CA ALA A 66 3.34 13.49 -7.45
C ALA A 66 3.55 12.31 -6.49
N LEU A 67 2.69 11.30 -6.58
CA LEU A 67 2.87 10.04 -5.87
C LEU A 67 4.06 9.32 -6.50
N ARG A 68 5.13 9.17 -5.71
CA ARG A 68 6.42 8.58 -6.12
C ARG A 68 6.86 7.48 -5.16
N GLY A 69 5.92 6.68 -4.67
CA GLY A 69 6.25 5.45 -3.97
C GLY A 69 7.05 4.53 -4.90
N ARG A 70 8.03 3.81 -4.35
CA ARG A 70 8.92 2.93 -5.11
C ARG A 70 8.87 1.51 -4.56
N ILE A 71 8.71 0.53 -5.44
CA ILE A 71 8.81 -0.88 -5.07
C ILE A 71 10.24 -1.19 -4.63
N GLY A 72 10.39 -1.90 -3.51
CA GLY A 72 11.67 -2.16 -2.85
C GLY A 72 12.09 -1.10 -1.84
N ALA A 73 11.51 0.10 -1.84
CA ALA A 73 11.81 1.18 -0.90
C ALA A 73 10.67 1.47 0.10
N GLY A 74 9.88 0.44 0.42
CA GLY A 74 8.72 0.55 1.32
C GLY A 74 7.49 -0.23 0.84
N PHE A 75 7.46 -0.60 -0.44
CA PHE A 75 6.46 -1.50 -1.02
C PHE A 75 7.13 -2.83 -1.40
N SER A 76 6.67 -3.95 -0.83
CA SER A 76 7.32 -5.26 -1.00
C SER A 76 6.99 -5.91 -2.36
N PRO A 77 7.99 -6.42 -3.10
CA PRO A 77 7.80 -7.02 -4.42
C PRO A 77 7.10 -8.39 -4.33
N VAL A 78 5.77 -8.38 -4.24
CA VAL A 78 4.93 -9.58 -4.15
C VAL A 78 4.10 -9.72 -5.43
N PRO A 79 4.15 -10.87 -6.13
CA PRO A 79 3.29 -11.12 -7.30
C PRO A 79 1.81 -10.94 -6.97
N HIS A 80 1.04 -10.43 -7.94
CA HIS A 80 -0.40 -10.15 -7.84
C HIS A 80 -0.80 -9.10 -6.78
N ARG A 81 0.15 -8.48 -6.09
CA ARG A 81 -0.13 -7.39 -5.15
C ARG A 81 -0.41 -6.07 -5.87
N TYR A 82 0.23 -5.85 -7.03
CA TYR A 82 0.16 -4.59 -7.74
C TYR A 82 -0.75 -4.69 -8.94
N ARG A 83 -1.51 -3.62 -9.20
CA ARG A 83 -2.36 -3.47 -10.38
C ARG A 83 -2.02 -2.19 -11.11
N LEU A 84 -2.01 -2.25 -12.44
CA LEU A 84 -1.80 -1.08 -13.30
C LEU A 84 -3.12 -0.63 -13.92
N TYR A 85 -3.33 0.68 -13.94
CA TYR A 85 -4.37 1.34 -14.72
C TYR A 85 -3.72 2.14 -15.84
N LEU A 86 -4.14 1.86 -17.07
CA LEU A 86 -3.56 2.38 -18.31
C LEU A 86 -4.62 3.11 -19.11
N SER A 87 -4.24 4.10 -19.92
CA SER A 87 -5.15 4.74 -20.89
C SER A 87 -4.62 4.55 -22.30
N ALA A 88 -5.49 4.11 -23.23
CA ALA A 88 -5.09 3.81 -24.61
C ALA A 88 -4.55 5.03 -25.38
N GLY A 89 -4.98 6.24 -25.02
CA GLY A 89 -4.52 7.49 -25.64
C GLY A 89 -3.25 8.08 -25.01
N CYS A 90 -2.71 7.48 -23.95
CA CYS A 90 -1.58 8.03 -23.21
C CYS A 90 -0.25 7.37 -23.64
N PRO A 91 0.72 8.12 -24.19
CA PRO A 91 2.03 7.58 -24.56
C PRO A 91 2.77 6.90 -23.39
N GLY A 92 2.61 7.43 -22.17
CA GLY A 92 3.19 6.82 -20.98
C GLY A 92 2.58 5.45 -20.66
N SER A 93 1.27 5.31 -20.84
CA SER A 93 0.58 4.02 -20.66
C SER A 93 1.00 3.00 -21.70
N LEU A 94 1.24 3.40 -22.95
CA LEU A 94 1.75 2.51 -24.01
C LEU A 94 3.16 1.98 -23.68
N ARG A 95 4.04 2.84 -23.17
CA ARG A 95 5.39 2.41 -22.72
C ARG A 95 5.31 1.40 -21.57
N VAL A 96 4.41 1.63 -20.61
CA VAL A 96 4.19 0.72 -19.49
C VAL A 96 3.59 -0.61 -19.95
N ALA A 97 2.63 -0.58 -20.89
CA ALA A 97 2.07 -1.79 -21.49
C ALA A 97 3.14 -2.63 -22.19
N ALA A 98 4.05 -1.99 -22.93
CA ALA A 98 5.17 -2.69 -23.56
C ALA A 98 6.10 -3.34 -22.53
N ALA A 99 6.40 -2.66 -21.41
CA ALA A 99 7.21 -3.23 -20.34
C ALA A 99 6.52 -4.41 -19.62
N LEU A 100 5.19 -4.41 -19.53
CA LEU A 100 4.42 -5.53 -18.97
C LEU A 100 4.38 -6.76 -19.87
N ALA A 101 4.64 -6.62 -21.17
CA ALA A 101 4.59 -7.75 -22.11
C ALA A 101 5.69 -8.80 -21.88
N GLU A 102 6.63 -8.52 -20.97
CA GLU A 102 7.60 -9.51 -20.50
C GLU A 102 6.89 -10.68 -19.77
N PRO A 103 7.18 -11.95 -20.10
CA PRO A 103 6.39 -13.11 -19.67
C PRO A 103 6.11 -13.21 -18.16
N GLY A 104 7.11 -12.95 -17.32
CA GLY A 104 6.96 -13.01 -15.87
C GLY A 104 6.11 -11.88 -15.29
N LEU A 105 6.12 -10.70 -15.92
CA LEU A 105 5.36 -9.53 -15.47
C LEU A 105 3.91 -9.60 -15.91
N ALA A 106 3.62 -10.05 -17.14
CA ALA A 106 2.27 -10.16 -17.67
C ALA A 106 1.36 -11.04 -16.79
N ASN A 107 1.91 -12.14 -16.25
CA ASN A 107 1.18 -13.04 -15.37
C ASN A 107 1.06 -12.50 -13.94
N SER A 108 2.04 -11.71 -13.48
CA SER A 108 2.16 -11.31 -12.08
C SER A 108 1.58 -9.93 -11.75
N VAL A 109 1.46 -9.03 -12.73
CA VAL A 109 0.98 -7.66 -12.54
C VAL A 109 -0.22 -7.41 -13.45
N PRO A 110 -1.45 -7.61 -12.95
CA PRO A 110 -2.65 -7.34 -13.73
C PRO A 110 -2.72 -5.88 -14.20
N ALA A 111 -3.14 -5.68 -15.45
CA ALA A 111 -3.38 -4.35 -16.01
C ALA A 111 -4.85 -4.20 -16.43
N THR A 112 -5.37 -2.99 -16.24
CA THR A 112 -6.68 -2.56 -16.71
C THR A 112 -6.49 -1.38 -17.64
N VAL A 113 -6.96 -1.51 -18.88
CA VAL A 113 -7.05 -0.36 -19.80
C VAL A 113 -8.37 0.37 -19.53
N LEU A 114 -8.28 1.64 -19.19
CA LEU A 114 -9.40 2.53 -18.99
C LEU A 114 -9.97 2.93 -20.36
N GLY A 115 -11.27 2.70 -20.54
CA GLY A 115 -12.02 3.23 -21.68
C GLY A 115 -12.31 4.73 -21.52
N PRO A 116 -12.99 5.37 -22.46
CA PRO A 116 -13.34 6.79 -22.36
C PRO A 116 -14.41 7.10 -21.30
N ASP A 117 -15.19 6.08 -20.88
CA ASP A 117 -16.26 6.25 -19.90
C ASP A 117 -15.69 6.42 -18.48
N THR A 118 -15.79 7.64 -17.95
CA THR A 118 -15.33 8.00 -16.59
C THR A 118 -16.18 7.42 -15.46
N ALA A 119 -17.38 6.91 -15.75
CA ALA A 119 -18.23 6.22 -14.78
C ALA A 119 -17.94 4.71 -14.70
N ALA A 120 -17.14 4.18 -15.64
CA ALA A 120 -16.80 2.77 -15.67
C ALA A 120 -16.12 2.32 -14.35
N PRO A 121 -16.30 1.05 -13.93
CA PRO A 121 -15.74 0.55 -12.66
C PRO A 121 -14.23 0.75 -12.50
N GLY A 122 -13.47 0.73 -13.61
CA GLY A 122 -12.03 0.97 -13.60
C GLY A 122 -11.66 2.40 -13.17
N HIS A 123 -12.42 3.40 -13.62
CA HIS A 123 -12.22 4.80 -13.20
C HIS A 123 -12.61 5.02 -11.74
N THR A 124 -13.73 4.44 -11.32
CA THR A 124 -14.18 4.48 -9.92
C THR A 124 -13.13 3.86 -9.00
N ALA A 125 -12.58 2.69 -9.35
CA ALA A 125 -11.54 2.03 -8.56
C ALA A 125 -10.25 2.86 -8.50
N LEU A 126 -9.84 3.49 -9.60
CA LEU A 126 -8.66 4.35 -9.63
C LEU A 126 -8.86 5.62 -8.78
N ARG A 127 -10.05 6.22 -8.80
CA ARG A 127 -10.38 7.38 -7.95
C ARG A 127 -10.25 7.05 -6.48
N LEU A 128 -10.88 5.96 -6.05
CA LEU A 128 -10.79 5.48 -4.67
C LEU A 128 -9.33 5.19 -4.27
N ALA A 129 -8.51 4.66 -5.18
CA ALA A 129 -7.11 4.40 -4.90
C ALA A 129 -6.27 5.68 -4.71
N HIS A 130 -6.58 6.75 -5.45
CA HIS A 130 -5.93 8.04 -5.24
C HIS A 130 -6.36 8.68 -3.91
N GLU A 131 -7.67 8.65 -3.61
CA GLU A 131 -8.20 9.15 -2.34
C GLU A 131 -7.57 8.42 -1.15
N GLY A 132 -7.44 7.09 -1.25
CA GLY A 132 -6.77 6.25 -0.25
C GLY A 132 -5.31 6.63 -0.02
N ALA A 133 -4.61 7.18 -1.03
CA ALA A 133 -3.26 7.69 -0.90
C ALA A 133 -3.17 9.05 -0.17
N GLY A 134 -4.29 9.62 0.26
CA GLY A 134 -4.37 10.93 0.91
C GLY A 134 -4.29 12.10 -0.06
N HIS A 135 -4.44 11.83 -1.37
CA HIS A 135 -4.50 12.86 -2.40
C HIS A 135 -5.95 13.03 -2.83
N HIS A 136 -6.54 14.19 -2.50
CA HIS A 136 -7.77 14.59 -3.15
C HIS A 136 -7.45 14.84 -4.63
N VAL A 137 -8.14 14.13 -5.51
CA VAL A 137 -7.95 14.30 -6.96
C VAL A 137 -8.83 15.47 -7.38
N ASP A 138 -8.32 16.68 -7.23
CA ASP A 138 -8.88 17.86 -7.88
C ASP A 138 -8.42 17.88 -9.35
N GLY A 139 -8.95 16.97 -10.19
CA GLY A 139 -8.63 16.91 -11.62
C GLY A 139 -8.85 15.55 -12.29
N ASP A 140 -8.38 15.44 -13.53
CA ASP A 140 -8.42 14.19 -14.30
C ASP A 140 -7.57 13.11 -13.63
N LEU A 141 -8.13 11.90 -13.55
CA LEU A 141 -7.40 10.73 -13.08
C LEU A 141 -6.19 10.48 -13.99
N THR A 142 -5.00 10.47 -13.41
CA THR A 142 -3.75 10.39 -14.17
C THR A 142 -3.41 8.93 -14.46
N ALA A 143 -3.37 8.57 -15.74
CA ALA A 143 -2.84 7.29 -16.22
C ALA A 143 -1.50 7.53 -16.95
N PRO A 144 -0.49 6.66 -16.77
CA PRO A 144 -0.54 5.39 -16.06
C PRO A 144 -0.48 5.54 -14.53
N ALA A 145 -1.17 4.65 -13.81
CA ALA A 145 -1.14 4.58 -12.35
C ALA A 145 -0.88 3.16 -11.85
N LEU A 146 0.08 3.03 -10.94
CA LEU A 146 0.41 1.82 -10.21
C LEU A 146 -0.27 1.83 -8.84
N VAL A 147 -1.08 0.82 -8.57
CA VAL A 147 -1.88 0.70 -7.34
C VAL A 147 -1.44 -0.53 -6.56
N ASP A 148 -1.25 -0.36 -5.25
CA ASP A 148 -1.09 -1.46 -4.31
C ASP A 148 -2.48 -1.93 -3.88
N THR A 149 -2.84 -3.15 -4.26
CA THR A 149 -4.17 -3.71 -3.99
C THR A 149 -4.39 -4.02 -2.51
N TRP A 150 -3.32 -4.20 -1.73
CA TRP A 150 -3.44 -4.50 -0.30
C TRP A 150 -3.81 -3.26 0.51
N SER A 151 -3.16 -2.13 0.21
CA SER A 151 -3.47 -0.86 0.87
C SER A 151 -4.62 -0.12 0.18
N GLY A 152 -4.94 -0.47 -1.06
CA GLY A 152 -5.91 0.25 -1.88
C GLY A 152 -5.43 1.65 -2.23
N ARG A 153 -4.12 1.85 -2.42
CA ARG A 153 -3.50 3.17 -2.63
C ARG A 153 -2.68 3.21 -3.90
N VAL A 154 -2.69 4.36 -4.58
CA VAL A 154 -1.74 4.63 -5.65
C VAL A 154 -0.32 4.71 -5.06
N VAL A 155 0.56 3.86 -5.58
CA VAL A 155 1.99 3.83 -5.27
C VAL A 155 2.70 4.93 -6.05
N SER A 156 2.50 4.94 -7.36
CA SER A 156 3.08 5.93 -8.26
C SER A 156 2.19 6.17 -9.47
N HIS A 157 2.19 7.40 -9.96
CA HIS A 157 1.60 7.79 -11.24
C HIS A 157 2.65 8.41 -12.19
N HIS A 158 3.93 8.23 -11.87
CA HIS A 158 5.02 8.74 -12.67
C HIS A 158 5.56 7.66 -13.58
N THR A 159 5.39 7.82 -14.89
CA THR A 159 5.79 6.80 -15.87
C THR A 159 7.24 6.32 -15.72
N PRO A 160 8.26 7.20 -15.55
CA PRO A 160 9.64 6.73 -15.34
C PRO A 160 9.81 5.86 -14.09
N ASP A 161 9.24 6.27 -12.95
CA ASP A 161 9.32 5.48 -11.70
C ASP A 161 8.61 4.13 -11.86
N ILE A 162 7.44 4.12 -12.52
CA ILE A 162 6.68 2.89 -12.77
C ILE A 162 7.51 1.94 -13.65
N LEU A 163 8.17 2.44 -14.69
CA LEU A 163 9.02 1.62 -15.55
C LEU A 163 10.22 1.04 -14.80
N ASP A 164 10.85 1.82 -13.93
CA ASP A 164 11.94 1.34 -13.10
C ASP A 164 11.48 0.29 -12.08
N ASP A 165 10.31 0.49 -11.49
CA ASP A 165 9.71 -0.47 -10.56
C ASP A 165 9.32 -1.76 -11.28
N LEU A 166 8.81 -1.70 -12.52
CA LEU A 166 8.54 -2.88 -13.34
C LEU A 166 9.83 -3.63 -13.71
N ARG A 167 10.90 -2.91 -14.07
CA ARG A 167 12.23 -3.53 -14.30
C ARG A 167 12.74 -4.23 -13.05
N PHE A 168 12.62 -3.57 -11.90
CA PHE A 168 12.98 -4.15 -10.61
C PHE A 168 12.17 -5.42 -10.30
N LEU A 169 10.84 -5.37 -10.51
CA LEU A 169 9.97 -6.54 -10.35
C LEU A 169 10.35 -7.68 -11.30
N GLY A 170 10.58 -7.40 -12.59
CA GLY A 170 10.95 -8.42 -13.58
C GLY A 170 12.29 -9.09 -13.28
N ALA A 171 13.23 -8.38 -12.65
CA ALA A 171 14.48 -8.94 -12.16
C ALA A 171 14.32 -9.78 -10.87
N HIS A 172 13.24 -9.56 -10.11
CA HIS A 172 13.01 -10.21 -8.83
C HIS A 172 12.62 -11.70 -9.02
N PRO A 173 13.25 -12.65 -8.30
CA PRO A 173 13.04 -14.09 -8.52
C PRO A 173 11.57 -14.52 -8.38
N ALA A 174 10.81 -13.88 -7.50
CA ALA A 174 9.39 -14.17 -7.31
C ALA A 174 8.53 -13.95 -8.57
N PHE A 175 8.95 -13.08 -9.49
CA PHE A 175 8.23 -12.77 -10.73
C PHE A 175 8.74 -13.57 -11.92
N ARG A 176 9.92 -14.20 -11.81
CA ARG A 176 10.48 -15.07 -12.85
C ARG A 176 10.01 -16.52 -12.74
N ALA A 177 9.70 -16.96 -11.51
CA ALA A 177 9.32 -18.35 -11.22
C ALA A 177 7.92 -18.78 -11.70
N GLY A 178 7.09 -17.84 -12.19
CA GLY A 178 5.75 -18.11 -12.71
C GLY A 178 5.65 -18.14 -14.24
N SER A 179 6.78 -18.34 -14.95
CA SER A 179 6.87 -18.41 -16.41
C SER A 179 6.76 -19.84 -16.92
#